data_AF-A0A1D6H505-F1
#
_entry.id   AF-A0A1D6H505-F1
#
_cell.length_a   1.000
_cell.length_b   1.000
_cell.length_c   1.000
_cell.angle_alpha   90.00
_cell.angle_beta   90.00
_cell.angle_gamma   90.00
#
_symmetry.space_group_name_H-M   'P 1'
#
loop_
_entity.id
_entity.type
_entity.pdbx_description
1 polymer ?
#
loop_
_entity_poly.entity_id
_entity_poly.type
_entity_poly.pdbx_seq_one_letter_code
_entity_poly.pdbx_strand_id
1 'polypeptide(L)'
;MAHLPSSPAAAVPTGHRVSPSPHSCRSLPQLKTVLLSIGAAAGPPRRSWRGMESVAAAPTGSDNAAATGTIAHANEVPVLSFSEVAERLDTFHASGARNQNYMAMYSSIFGGITTNPSAMVIPIDDHMVHRGHGVFDTAAIMDGHLYELEQHLDRFLKSASMAKIPLPFNRSTIRSILIQTVSASNCTQGSLRYWLSAGPGDFQLSSSGCTNPALYAVVIESPSLQVPSCCRVVTSSIPIKSPQFAVMKSVNYLPNALTKVEGEENGAFTGIWLDDEGFVAEGSNMNVGFVTKNKELLMPRFDKILSGCTARRVLTLAEHLVAHGKLSRVISRNVSVEEGKMADEMMLIGSGILVKPVVQWDDKIIGSGQEGPIAQALYDLILEDMRSGPPSVRIPIPY
;
A
#
# COMPACT_ATOMS: atom_id res chain seq x y z
N MET A 1 -24.27 10.62 -73.76
CA MET A 1 -24.55 9.58 -72.74
C MET A 1 -24.68 10.31 -71.40
N ALA A 2 -25.88 10.84 -71.13
CA ALA A 2 -26.85 10.33 -70.13
C ALA A 2 -26.35 10.58 -68.68
N HIS A 3 -26.74 11.71 -68.07
CA HIS A 3 -27.90 11.90 -67.17
C HIS A 3 -27.62 11.55 -65.69
N LEU A 4 -27.55 12.60 -64.86
CA LEU A 4 -27.89 12.62 -63.42
C LEU A 4 -29.35 12.14 -63.22
N PRO A 5 -29.79 11.59 -62.04
CA PRO A 5 -29.90 12.40 -60.81
C PRO A 5 -29.92 11.70 -59.43
N SER A 6 -29.85 12.57 -58.40
CA SER A 6 -30.60 12.60 -57.11
C SER A 6 -30.49 11.47 -56.06
N SER A 7 -30.17 11.94 -54.85
CA SER A 7 -30.28 11.31 -53.51
C SER A 7 -31.68 10.78 -53.15
N PRO A 8 -31.80 9.94 -52.11
CA PRO A 8 -32.53 10.43 -50.94
C PRO A 8 -31.86 10.12 -49.59
N ALA A 9 -32.10 11.05 -48.66
CA ALA A 9 -31.86 10.92 -47.23
C ALA A 9 -32.76 9.84 -46.59
N ALA A 10 -32.23 9.11 -45.60
CA ALA A 10 -33.06 8.38 -44.64
C ALA A 10 -32.36 8.28 -43.26
N ALA A 11 -33.00 8.95 -42.31
CA ALA A 11 -33.25 8.57 -40.91
C ALA A 11 -32.08 8.20 -39.97
N VAL A 12 -31.87 9.14 -39.06
CA VAL A 12 -31.36 9.06 -37.68
C VAL A 12 -31.96 7.87 -36.89
N PRO A 13 -31.14 7.09 -36.16
CA PRO A 13 -31.56 6.45 -34.93
C PRO A 13 -31.10 7.29 -33.74
N THR A 14 -32.09 7.88 -33.05
CA THR A 14 -31.94 8.48 -31.73
C THR A 14 -31.57 7.38 -30.74
N GLY A 15 -30.30 7.30 -30.35
CA GLY A 15 -29.79 6.45 -29.28
C GLY A 15 -29.27 7.32 -28.14
N HIS A 16 -29.90 7.18 -26.98
CA HIS A 16 -29.72 7.95 -25.76
C HIS A 16 -28.30 8.45 -25.43
N ARG A 17 -28.17 9.77 -25.25
CA ARG A 17 -27.16 10.38 -24.40
C ARG A 17 -27.29 9.79 -22.99
N VAL A 18 -26.35 8.95 -22.59
CA VAL A 18 -26.10 8.68 -21.17
C VAL A 18 -25.17 9.76 -20.67
N SER A 19 -25.74 10.79 -20.05
CA SER A 19 -25.03 11.73 -19.18
C SER A 19 -24.43 10.96 -18.00
N PRO A 20 -23.16 11.16 -17.63
CA PRO A 20 -22.64 10.58 -16.40
C PRO A 20 -23.31 11.32 -15.23
N SER A 21 -24.09 10.59 -14.44
CA SER A 21 -24.60 11.11 -13.18
C SER A 21 -23.43 11.26 -12.20
N PRO A 22 -23.43 12.30 -11.34
CA PRO A 22 -22.47 12.36 -10.25
C PRO A 22 -22.81 11.24 -9.26
N HIS A 23 -21.84 10.37 -9.00
CA HIS A 23 -21.95 9.37 -7.94
C HIS A 23 -22.00 10.11 -6.60
N SER A 24 -23.20 10.28 -6.05
CA SER A 24 -23.37 10.68 -4.67
C SER A 24 -22.96 9.51 -3.78
N CYS A 25 -22.09 9.79 -2.81
CA CYS A 25 -21.78 8.87 -1.73
C CYS A 25 -23.11 8.53 -1.01
N ARG A 26 -23.58 7.28 -1.13
CA ARG A 26 -24.86 6.87 -0.55
C ARG A 26 -24.89 7.16 0.95
N SER A 27 -25.97 7.80 1.38
CA SER A 27 -26.29 8.06 2.78
C SER A 27 -26.29 6.75 3.58
N LEU A 28 -25.51 6.73 4.66
CA LEU A 28 -25.51 5.66 5.67
C LEU A 28 -26.67 5.87 6.65
N PRO A 29 -27.25 4.78 7.21
CA PRO A 29 -28.45 4.87 8.04
C PRO A 29 -28.20 5.61 9.36
N GLN A 30 -29.14 6.49 9.73
CA GLN A 30 -29.19 7.18 11.01
C GLN A 30 -29.29 6.16 12.16
N LEU A 31 -28.27 6.15 13.03
CA LEU A 31 -28.35 5.48 14.33
C LEU A 31 -29.21 6.33 15.27
N LYS A 32 -30.24 5.69 15.83
CA LYS A 32 -31.16 6.27 16.82
C LYS A 32 -30.39 6.71 18.07
N THR A 33 -30.58 7.98 18.42
CA THR A 33 -30.17 8.60 19.68
C THR A 33 -30.75 7.84 20.89
N VAL A 34 -29.88 7.40 21.80
CA VAL A 34 -30.27 7.09 23.18
C VAL A 34 -29.77 8.26 24.04
N LEU A 35 -30.70 9.01 24.61
CA LEU A 35 -30.40 10.04 25.62
C LEU A 35 -29.82 9.35 26.86
N LEU A 36 -28.65 9.81 27.30
CA LEU A 36 -28.18 9.65 28.67
C LEU A 36 -27.77 11.02 29.19
N SER A 37 -28.42 11.40 30.28
CA SER A 37 -28.31 12.67 30.99
C SER A 37 -26.94 12.86 31.65
N ILE A 38 -26.57 14.13 31.76
CA ILE A 38 -25.27 14.65 32.16
C ILE A 38 -25.04 14.51 33.67
N GLY A 39 -23.84 14.07 34.06
CA GLY A 39 -23.26 14.26 35.39
C GLY A 39 -21.79 14.71 35.22
N ALA A 40 -21.40 15.78 35.90
CA ALA A 40 -20.19 16.56 35.65
C ALA A 40 -18.89 16.01 36.29
N ALA A 41 -17.77 16.42 35.67
CA ALA A 41 -16.44 16.71 36.21
C ALA A 41 -15.29 15.65 36.22
N ALA A 42 -14.21 16.06 35.53
CA ALA A 42 -12.77 15.92 35.82
C ALA A 42 -11.96 14.64 35.40
N GLY A 43 -10.95 14.87 34.53
CA GLY A 43 -9.73 14.07 34.36
C GLY A 43 -9.67 13.17 33.10
N PRO A 44 -8.53 13.07 32.38
CA PRO A 44 -8.44 12.22 31.19
C PRO A 44 -8.22 10.76 31.62
N PRO A 45 -8.94 9.75 31.07
CA PRO A 45 -8.69 8.37 31.45
C PRO A 45 -7.59 7.78 30.56
N ARG A 46 -6.52 7.30 31.21
CA ARG A 46 -5.66 6.25 30.65
C ARG A 46 -6.52 5.01 30.42
N ARG A 47 -6.77 4.63 29.17
CA ARG A 47 -7.46 3.37 28.85
C ARG A 47 -6.48 2.21 29.01
N SER A 48 -6.71 1.40 30.04
CA SER A 48 -6.09 0.08 30.18
C SER A 48 -6.90 -0.94 29.38
N TRP A 49 -6.22 -1.79 28.64
CA TRP A 49 -6.80 -2.95 27.97
C TRP A 49 -7.22 -3.96 29.04
N ARG A 50 -8.53 -4.17 29.24
CA ARG A 50 -9.05 -5.30 30.04
C ARG A 50 -9.52 -6.41 29.09
N GLY A 51 -9.06 -7.61 29.42
CA GLY A 51 -9.29 -8.84 28.67
C GLY A 51 -10.76 -9.24 28.59
N MET A 52 -11.05 -9.93 27.49
CA MET A 52 -12.36 -10.46 27.14
C MET A 52 -12.43 -11.91 27.63
N GLU A 53 -13.35 -12.19 28.54
CA GLU A 53 -13.62 -13.54 29.05
C GLU A 53 -14.31 -14.41 27.98
N SER A 54 -13.91 -15.68 27.93
CA SER A 54 -14.38 -16.69 26.99
C SER A 54 -15.78 -17.20 27.33
N VAL A 55 -16.69 -17.23 26.33
CA VAL A 55 -17.96 -17.95 26.42
C VAL A 55 -17.83 -19.25 25.64
N ALA A 56 -17.93 -20.38 26.33
CA ALA A 56 -17.93 -21.72 25.76
C ALA A 56 -19.30 -22.05 25.13
N ALA A 57 -19.30 -22.65 23.93
CA ALA A 57 -20.49 -23.20 23.28
C ALA A 57 -20.38 -24.74 23.20
N ALA A 58 -21.49 -25.43 23.52
CA ALA A 58 -21.63 -26.88 23.50
C ALA A 58 -21.97 -27.42 22.08
N PRO A 59 -21.68 -28.70 21.77
CA PRO A 59 -21.70 -29.20 20.40
C PRO A 59 -23.06 -29.79 20.01
N THR A 60 -23.51 -29.53 18.79
CA THR A 60 -24.53 -30.34 18.09
C THR A 60 -23.94 -30.83 16.78
N GLY A 61 -23.84 -32.15 16.64
CA GLY A 61 -23.30 -32.81 15.46
C GLY A 61 -24.33 -32.90 14.32
N SER A 62 -23.82 -32.81 13.09
CA SER A 62 -24.37 -33.50 11.93
C SER A 62 -23.26 -33.62 10.88
N ASP A 63 -22.93 -34.87 10.55
CA ASP A 63 -21.94 -35.27 9.55
C ASP A 63 -22.18 -34.59 8.20
N ASN A 64 -21.12 -33.98 7.67
CA ASN A 64 -20.93 -33.84 6.24
C ASN A 64 -19.44 -34.04 5.94
N ALA A 65 -19.14 -35.22 5.43
CA ALA A 65 -17.83 -35.61 4.94
C ALA A 65 -17.45 -34.75 3.73
N ALA A 66 -16.60 -33.75 3.97
CA ALA A 66 -15.75 -33.14 2.95
C ALA A 66 -14.30 -33.36 3.38
N ALA A 67 -13.53 -34.05 2.51
CA ALA A 67 -12.16 -34.45 2.75
C ALA A 67 -11.29 -33.25 3.16
N THR A 68 -10.96 -33.19 4.45
CA THR A 68 -10.06 -32.21 5.05
C THR A 68 -8.68 -32.82 5.17
N GLY A 69 -7.83 -32.55 4.19
CA GLY A 69 -6.42 -32.91 4.24
C GLY A 69 -5.69 -32.11 5.32
N THR A 70 -5.11 -32.84 6.27
CA THR A 70 -4.00 -32.44 7.14
C THR A 70 -4.22 -31.26 8.10
N ILE A 71 -4.83 -31.56 9.24
CA ILE A 71 -4.35 -31.02 10.52
C ILE A 71 -3.83 -32.22 11.29
N ALA A 72 -2.56 -32.18 11.69
CA ALA A 72 -1.94 -33.21 12.51
C ALA A 72 -2.84 -33.56 13.70
N HIS A 73 -2.92 -34.85 14.08
CA HIS A 73 -3.49 -35.21 15.36
C HIS A 73 -2.77 -34.39 16.44
N ALA A 74 -3.50 -33.62 17.25
CA ALA A 74 -2.93 -32.63 18.16
C ALA A 74 -1.87 -33.19 19.15
N ASN A 75 -1.75 -34.52 19.26
CA ASN A 75 -0.82 -35.21 20.14
C ASN A 75 0.41 -35.82 19.43
N GLU A 76 0.46 -35.87 18.09
CA GLU A 76 1.61 -36.40 17.34
C GLU A 76 1.97 -35.49 16.15
N VAL A 77 3.17 -34.89 16.21
CA VAL A 77 3.70 -34.01 15.15
C VAL A 77 4.65 -34.82 14.27
N PRO A 78 4.34 -35.06 12.98
CA PRO A 78 5.17 -35.88 12.10
C PRO A 78 6.47 -35.16 11.70
N VAL A 79 7.55 -35.93 11.55
CA VAL A 79 8.81 -35.47 10.91
C VAL A 79 8.68 -35.72 9.41
N LEU A 80 8.87 -34.67 8.61
CA LEU A 80 8.67 -34.71 7.16
C LEU A 80 10.01 -34.66 6.43
N SER A 81 10.11 -35.44 5.36
CA SER A 81 11.13 -35.28 4.33
C SER A 81 10.89 -34.02 3.48
N PHE A 82 11.91 -33.59 2.74
CA PHE A 82 11.79 -32.42 1.87
C PHE A 82 10.71 -32.60 0.78
N SER A 83 10.60 -33.80 0.20
CA SER A 83 9.57 -34.10 -0.80
C SER A 83 8.16 -34.02 -0.20
N GLU A 84 7.95 -34.55 1.00
CA GLU A 84 6.66 -34.44 1.69
C GLU A 84 6.30 -32.99 2.02
N VAL A 85 7.29 -32.15 2.37
CA VAL A 85 7.08 -30.71 2.57
C VAL A 85 6.68 -30.04 1.26
N ALA A 86 7.38 -30.32 0.15
CA ALA A 86 7.06 -29.75 -1.16
C ALA A 86 5.64 -30.12 -1.62
N GLU A 87 5.26 -31.39 -1.51
CA GLU A 87 3.91 -31.88 -1.84
C GLU A 87 2.82 -31.22 -0.98
N ARG A 88 3.10 -31.00 0.32
CA ARG A 88 2.16 -30.31 1.21
C ARG A 88 2.06 -28.82 0.88
N LEU A 89 3.14 -28.16 0.48
CA LEU A 89 3.10 -26.76 0.02
C LEU A 89 2.30 -26.63 -1.27
N ASP A 90 2.47 -27.56 -2.23
CA ASP A 90 1.66 -27.62 -3.44
C ASP A 90 0.17 -27.82 -3.12
N THR A 91 -0.14 -28.74 -2.20
CA THR A 91 -1.51 -28.99 -1.74
C THR A 91 -2.11 -27.75 -1.06
N PHE A 92 -1.33 -27.11 -0.17
CA PHE A 92 -1.75 -25.88 0.51
C PHE A 92 -2.06 -24.76 -0.49
N HIS A 93 -1.25 -24.60 -1.54
CA HIS A 93 -1.53 -23.59 -2.57
C HIS A 93 -2.71 -23.95 -3.46
N ALA A 94 -2.85 -25.22 -3.86
CA ALA A 94 -4.00 -25.69 -4.62
C ALA A 94 -5.34 -25.52 -3.87
N SER A 95 -5.31 -25.47 -2.53
CA SER A 95 -6.52 -25.26 -1.71
C SER A 95 -7.15 -23.86 -1.85
N GLY A 96 -6.48 -22.92 -2.53
CA GLY A 96 -6.97 -21.54 -2.65
C GLY A 96 -6.71 -20.69 -1.40
N ALA A 97 -5.86 -21.15 -0.48
CA ALA A 97 -5.48 -20.38 0.71
C ALA A 97 -4.87 -19.00 0.41
N ARG A 98 -4.41 -18.77 -0.84
CA ARG A 98 -3.91 -17.48 -1.31
C ARG A 98 -4.94 -16.82 -2.24
N ASN A 99 -5.50 -15.69 -1.80
CA ASN A 99 -6.40 -14.85 -2.61
C ASN A 99 -5.65 -13.93 -3.60
N GLN A 100 -4.31 -13.80 -3.50
CA GLN A 100 -3.50 -12.98 -4.39
C GLN A 100 -2.73 -13.83 -5.40
N ASN A 101 -2.60 -13.30 -6.62
CA ASN A 101 -1.91 -13.96 -7.71
C ASN A 101 -0.41 -13.60 -7.72
N TYR A 102 0.40 -14.45 -7.08
CA TYR A 102 1.86 -14.33 -7.06
C TYR A 102 2.46 -15.01 -8.29
N MET A 103 3.10 -14.23 -9.16
CA MET A 103 3.44 -14.67 -10.52
C MET A 103 4.88 -15.19 -10.66
N ALA A 104 5.82 -14.56 -9.96
CA ALA A 104 7.22 -14.97 -9.96
C ALA A 104 7.92 -14.50 -8.69
N MET A 105 8.94 -15.23 -8.25
CA MET A 105 9.85 -14.83 -7.19
C MET A 105 11.30 -15.04 -7.59
N TYR A 106 12.13 -14.01 -7.45
CA TYR A 106 13.58 -14.14 -7.41
C TYR A 106 14.06 -14.36 -5.98
N SER A 107 15.07 -15.21 -5.80
CA SER A 107 15.82 -15.35 -4.55
C SER A 107 17.31 -15.51 -4.83
N SER A 108 18.13 -14.70 -4.17
CA SER A 108 19.59 -14.89 -4.22
C SER A 108 20.06 -16.12 -3.45
N ILE A 109 19.22 -16.72 -2.60
CA ILE A 109 19.56 -17.93 -1.82
C ILE A 109 19.74 -19.14 -2.75
N PHE A 110 18.79 -19.33 -3.67
CA PHE A 110 18.90 -20.36 -4.71
C PHE A 110 19.37 -19.81 -6.06
N GLY A 111 19.61 -18.49 -6.16
CA GLY A 111 20.25 -17.85 -7.30
C GLY A 111 19.40 -17.76 -8.57
N GLY A 112 18.07 -17.78 -8.46
CA GLY A 112 17.19 -17.90 -9.63
C GLY A 112 15.79 -17.30 -9.44
N ILE A 113 14.97 -17.44 -10.48
CA ILE A 113 13.56 -17.05 -10.50
C ILE A 113 12.70 -18.33 -10.52
N THR A 114 11.69 -18.40 -9.67
CA THR A 114 10.65 -19.44 -9.72
C THR A 114 9.29 -18.84 -10.04
N THR A 115 8.51 -19.52 -10.87
CA THR A 115 7.09 -19.22 -11.12
C THR A 115 6.16 -20.18 -10.38
N ASN A 116 6.71 -21.18 -9.67
CA ASN A 116 5.91 -22.06 -8.81
C ASN A 116 5.65 -21.37 -7.45
N PRO A 117 4.39 -21.04 -7.10
CA PRO A 117 4.05 -20.39 -5.83
C PRO A 117 4.50 -21.15 -4.58
N SER A 118 4.62 -22.47 -4.66
CA SER A 118 5.09 -23.36 -3.58
C SER A 118 6.56 -23.19 -3.25
N ALA A 119 7.36 -22.81 -4.24
CA ALA A 119 8.77 -22.50 -4.06
C ALA A 119 9.01 -21.03 -3.66
N MET A 120 7.97 -20.20 -3.57
CA MET A 120 8.08 -18.80 -3.15
C MET A 120 8.13 -18.71 -1.61
N VAL A 121 9.26 -19.13 -1.05
CA VAL A 121 9.53 -19.22 0.39
C VAL A 121 10.83 -18.51 0.75
N ILE A 122 10.96 -18.13 2.03
CA ILE A 122 12.16 -17.52 2.61
C ILE A 122 12.68 -18.44 3.72
N PRO A 123 14.01 -18.62 3.88
CA PRO A 123 14.56 -19.38 5.00
C PRO A 123 14.15 -18.79 6.35
N ILE A 124 13.79 -19.66 7.31
CA ILE A 124 13.34 -19.22 8.65
C ILE A 124 14.46 -18.58 9.47
N ASP A 125 15.70 -18.92 9.17
CA ASP A 125 16.93 -18.40 9.76
C ASP A 125 17.43 -17.11 9.08
N ASP A 126 16.67 -16.57 8.12
CA ASP A 126 16.92 -15.25 7.56
C ASP A 126 16.57 -14.16 8.59
N HIS A 127 17.54 -13.29 8.91
CA HIS A 127 17.39 -12.26 9.95
C HIS A 127 16.25 -11.26 9.69
N MET A 128 15.82 -11.09 8.45
CA MET A 128 14.63 -10.30 8.14
C MET A 128 13.37 -10.89 8.77
N VAL A 129 13.28 -12.23 8.87
CA VAL A 129 12.10 -12.96 9.36
C VAL A 129 12.00 -12.91 10.88
N HIS A 130 13.10 -13.18 11.59
CA HIS A 130 13.08 -13.34 13.05
C HIS A 130 13.70 -12.16 13.83
N ARG A 131 14.30 -11.17 13.15
CA ARG A 131 14.83 -9.92 13.76
C ARG A 131 14.31 -8.65 13.10
N GLY A 132 13.69 -8.73 11.93
CA GLY A 132 13.32 -7.53 11.16
C GLY A 132 14.52 -6.78 10.57
N HIS A 133 15.70 -7.42 10.45
CA HIS A 133 16.90 -6.81 9.86
C HIS A 133 16.85 -6.88 8.33
N GLY A 134 15.89 -6.16 7.77
CA GLY A 134 15.67 -6.08 6.32
C GLY A 134 14.98 -4.78 5.90
N VAL A 135 15.12 -4.47 4.62
CA VAL A 135 14.47 -3.34 3.95
C VAL A 135 13.74 -3.81 2.72
N PHE A 136 12.77 -3.02 2.26
CA PHE A 136 12.01 -3.37 1.06
C PHE A 136 11.57 -2.13 0.29
N ASP A 137 11.24 -2.31 -0.98
CA ASP A 137 10.52 -1.31 -1.75
C ASP A 137 9.50 -1.97 -2.69
N THR A 138 8.69 -1.16 -3.37
CA THR A 138 7.63 -1.61 -4.28
C THR A 138 7.52 -0.65 -5.44
N ALA A 139 7.63 -1.17 -6.66
CA ALA A 139 7.36 -0.43 -7.89
C ALA A 139 6.08 -0.98 -8.54
N ALA A 140 5.26 -0.10 -9.10
CA ALA A 140 4.06 -0.50 -9.82
C ALA A 140 4.45 -1.02 -11.22
N ILE A 141 3.73 -2.05 -11.67
CA ILE A 141 3.78 -2.53 -13.05
C ILE A 141 2.50 -2.01 -13.72
N MET A 142 2.65 -1.18 -14.74
CA MET A 142 1.53 -0.63 -15.50
C MET A 142 1.78 -0.69 -17.01
N ASP A 143 0.85 -1.28 -17.74
CA ASP A 143 0.87 -1.44 -19.21
C ASP A 143 2.24 -1.94 -19.71
N GLY A 144 2.76 -2.95 -19.01
CA GLY A 144 4.04 -3.57 -19.35
C GLY A 144 5.29 -2.77 -18.94
N HIS A 145 5.16 -1.74 -18.10
CA HIS A 145 6.27 -0.89 -17.65
C HIS A 145 6.39 -0.91 -16.13
N LEU A 146 7.62 -0.84 -15.61
CA LEU A 146 7.87 -0.50 -14.21
C LEU A 146 7.87 1.01 -14.04
N TYR A 147 7.02 1.52 -13.15
CA TYR A 147 6.91 2.94 -12.85
C TYR A 147 7.84 3.37 -11.71
N GLU A 148 8.56 4.48 -11.91
CA GLU A 148 9.53 5.09 -10.99
C GLU A 148 10.59 4.12 -10.42
N LEU A 149 10.96 3.06 -11.14
CA LEU A 149 11.88 2.04 -10.63
C LEU A 149 13.22 2.62 -10.18
N GLU A 150 13.78 3.60 -10.90
CA GLU A 150 15.05 4.21 -10.52
C GLU A 150 14.94 4.95 -9.17
N GLN A 151 13.85 5.69 -8.97
CA GLN A 151 13.57 6.46 -7.76
C GLN A 151 13.32 5.51 -6.57
N HIS A 152 12.57 4.43 -6.79
CA HIS A 152 12.39 3.37 -5.80
C HIS A 152 13.71 2.68 -5.46
N LEU A 153 14.55 2.37 -6.45
CA LEU A 153 15.87 1.77 -6.22
C LEU A 153 16.79 2.71 -5.43
N ASP A 154 16.78 4.02 -5.70
CA ASP A 154 17.57 4.99 -4.93
C ASP A 154 17.19 4.98 -3.45
N ARG A 155 15.88 4.99 -3.15
CA ARG A 155 15.38 4.90 -1.77
C ARG A 155 15.68 3.55 -1.13
N PHE A 156 15.57 2.46 -1.89
CA PHE A 156 15.87 1.11 -1.44
C PHE A 156 17.33 0.96 -1.00
N LEU A 157 18.28 1.41 -1.83
CA LEU A 157 19.71 1.38 -1.52
C LEU A 157 20.07 2.31 -0.36
N LYS A 158 19.44 3.49 -0.29
CA LYS A 158 19.57 4.38 0.87
C LYS A 158 19.09 3.70 2.16
N SER A 159 17.94 3.02 2.11
CA SER A 159 17.39 2.27 3.24
C SER A 159 18.34 1.14 3.66
N ALA A 160 18.89 0.38 2.71
CA ALA A 160 19.85 -0.68 2.98
C ALA A 160 21.12 -0.15 3.66
N SER A 161 21.65 0.99 3.18
CA SER A 161 22.78 1.67 3.80
C SER A 161 22.49 2.11 5.25
N MET A 162 21.32 2.71 5.50
CA MET A 162 20.88 3.10 6.85
C MET A 162 20.72 1.89 7.79
N ALA A 163 20.24 0.76 7.24
CA ALA A 163 20.09 -0.51 7.96
C ALA A 163 21.42 -1.28 8.13
N LYS A 164 22.53 -0.76 7.61
CA LYS A 164 23.84 -1.44 7.57
C LYS A 164 23.80 -2.82 6.91
N ILE A 165 22.97 -2.98 5.88
CA ILE A 165 22.89 -4.20 5.07
C ILE A 165 23.84 -4.03 3.88
N PRO A 166 24.91 -4.87 3.75
CA PRO A 166 25.75 -4.85 2.57
C PRO A 166 24.97 -5.27 1.34
N LEU A 167 25.33 -4.73 0.18
CA LEU A 167 24.67 -5.09 -1.07
C LEU A 167 25.26 -6.40 -1.63
N PRO A 168 24.46 -7.45 -1.88
CA PRO A 168 24.95 -8.68 -2.49
C PRO A 168 25.32 -8.47 -3.96
N PHE A 169 24.74 -7.45 -4.60
CA PHE A 169 24.99 -7.08 -5.98
C PHE A 169 25.07 -5.56 -6.12
N ASN A 170 25.76 -5.07 -7.16
CA ASN A 170 25.76 -3.65 -7.47
C ASN A 170 24.37 -3.18 -7.97
N ARG A 171 24.14 -1.86 -7.99
CA ARG A 171 22.85 -1.26 -8.41
C ARG A 171 22.38 -1.76 -9.77
N SER A 172 23.25 -1.80 -10.78
CA SER A 172 22.88 -2.23 -12.14
C SER A 172 22.45 -3.69 -12.20
N THR A 173 23.10 -4.56 -11.43
CA THR A 173 22.74 -5.97 -11.33
C THR A 173 21.41 -6.15 -10.60
N ILE A 174 21.18 -5.44 -9.47
CA ILE A 174 19.88 -5.46 -8.78
C ILE A 174 18.78 -5.02 -9.73
N ARG A 175 18.95 -3.89 -10.42
CA ARG A 175 18.00 -3.39 -11.42
C ARG A 175 17.70 -4.44 -12.49
N SER A 176 18.72 -5.09 -13.03
CA SER A 176 18.55 -6.13 -14.06
C SER A 176 17.77 -7.34 -13.54
N ILE A 177 18.09 -7.82 -12.33
CA ILE A 177 17.36 -8.92 -11.67
C ILE A 177 15.88 -8.57 -11.52
N LEU A 178 15.58 -7.36 -11.04
CA LEU A 178 14.21 -6.89 -10.86
C LEU A 178 13.42 -6.87 -12.18
N ILE A 179 14.03 -6.37 -13.26
CA ILE A 179 13.41 -6.36 -14.62
C ILE A 179 13.20 -7.79 -15.13
N GLN A 180 14.21 -8.67 -14.99
CA GLN A 180 14.11 -10.07 -15.41
C GLN A 180 13.04 -10.83 -14.62
N THR A 181 12.85 -10.51 -13.34
CA THR A 181 11.81 -11.13 -12.50
C THR A 181 10.41 -10.76 -13.01
N VAL A 182 10.19 -9.51 -13.44
CA VAL A 182 8.92 -9.08 -14.05
C VAL A 182 8.71 -9.68 -15.43
N SER A 183 9.76 -9.71 -16.26
CA SER A 183 9.73 -10.34 -17.59
C SER A 183 9.33 -11.82 -17.48
N ALA A 184 9.99 -12.60 -16.62
CA ALA A 184 9.71 -14.02 -16.41
C ALA A 184 8.28 -14.31 -15.90
N SER A 185 7.61 -13.31 -15.31
CA SER A 185 6.26 -13.46 -14.78
C SER A 185 5.17 -13.18 -15.82
N ASN A 186 5.50 -12.62 -16.98
CA ASN A 186 4.54 -12.11 -17.99
C ASN A 186 3.48 -11.13 -17.46
N CYS A 187 3.71 -10.52 -16.29
CA CYS A 187 2.72 -9.67 -15.63
C CYS A 187 2.81 -8.26 -16.21
N THR A 188 1.74 -7.77 -16.82
CA THR A 188 1.68 -6.42 -17.41
C THR A 188 0.97 -5.40 -16.53
N GLN A 189 0.25 -5.85 -15.50
CA GLN A 189 -0.50 -5.02 -14.53
C GLN A 189 -0.34 -5.60 -13.13
N GLY A 190 0.25 -4.84 -12.20
CA GLY A 190 0.53 -5.36 -10.87
C GLY A 190 1.53 -4.54 -10.09
N SER A 191 2.31 -5.24 -9.26
CA SER A 191 3.43 -4.65 -8.54
C SER A 191 4.61 -5.60 -8.43
N LEU A 192 5.80 -5.02 -8.46
CA LEU A 192 7.04 -5.68 -8.11
C LEU A 192 7.43 -5.23 -6.71
N ARG A 193 7.47 -6.15 -5.75
CA ARG A 193 7.95 -5.91 -4.39
C ARG A 193 9.27 -6.63 -4.18
N TYR A 194 10.22 -5.99 -3.52
CA TYR A 194 11.56 -6.56 -3.36
C TYR A 194 12.19 -6.17 -2.04
N TRP A 195 13.04 -7.04 -1.52
CA TRP A 195 13.62 -6.99 -0.19
C TRP A 195 15.12 -7.21 -0.22
N LEU A 196 15.84 -6.51 0.65
CA LEU A 196 17.20 -6.82 1.04
C LEU A 196 17.23 -7.20 2.51
N SER A 197 17.81 -8.34 2.82
CA SER A 197 17.99 -8.86 4.17
C SER A 197 19.48 -8.92 4.52
N ALA A 198 19.80 -8.82 5.82
CA ALA A 198 21.11 -9.25 6.34
C ALA A 198 21.41 -10.73 6.02
N GLY A 199 20.37 -11.54 5.80
CA GLY A 199 20.42 -12.89 5.24
C GLY A 199 20.36 -14.02 6.28
N PRO A 200 20.45 -15.28 5.82
CA PRO A 200 20.44 -16.47 6.68
C PRO A 200 21.69 -16.58 7.54
N GLY A 201 21.50 -17.04 8.79
CA GLY A 201 22.58 -17.21 9.75
C GLY A 201 22.12 -17.94 11.00
N ASP A 202 22.70 -17.60 12.13
CA ASP A 202 22.21 -18.06 13.43
C ASP A 202 21.04 -17.20 13.94
N PHE A 203 20.41 -17.63 15.02
CA PHE A 203 19.34 -16.86 15.67
C PHE A 203 19.87 -15.82 16.67
N GLN A 204 21.12 -15.38 16.60
CA GLN A 204 21.61 -14.31 17.48
C GLN A 204 21.14 -12.93 16.99
N LEU A 205 21.53 -11.87 17.70
CA LEU A 205 21.25 -10.49 17.28
C LEU A 205 22.29 -9.98 16.27
N SER A 206 23.53 -10.47 16.36
CA SER A 206 24.60 -10.01 15.49
C SER A 206 24.42 -10.55 14.08
N SER A 207 24.46 -9.67 13.07
CA SER A 207 24.50 -10.08 11.67
C SER A 207 25.86 -10.65 11.24
N SER A 208 26.85 -10.73 12.15
CA SER A 208 28.15 -11.37 11.87
C SER A 208 28.03 -12.88 11.66
N GLY A 209 26.97 -13.51 12.18
CA GLY A 209 26.64 -14.92 11.94
C GLY A 209 25.88 -15.14 10.63
N CYS A 210 25.43 -14.08 9.94
CA CYS A 210 24.81 -14.19 8.64
C CYS A 210 25.86 -14.55 7.58
N THR A 211 25.56 -15.54 6.73
CA THR A 211 26.50 -16.00 5.71
C THR A 211 26.69 -14.92 4.65
N ASN A 212 25.59 -14.42 4.07
CA ASN A 212 25.57 -13.36 3.06
C ASN A 212 24.23 -12.62 3.08
N PRO A 213 24.19 -11.31 2.76
CA PRO A 213 22.94 -10.59 2.51
C PRO A 213 22.12 -11.24 1.40
N ALA A 214 20.80 -11.20 1.54
CA ALA A 214 19.89 -11.81 0.58
C ALA A 214 19.02 -10.78 -0.14
N LEU A 215 18.86 -10.94 -1.45
CA LEU A 215 17.94 -10.18 -2.29
C LEU A 215 16.76 -11.09 -2.67
N TYR A 216 15.55 -10.61 -2.42
CA TYR A 216 14.31 -11.27 -2.84
C TYR A 216 13.47 -10.30 -3.67
N ALA A 217 12.73 -10.81 -4.65
CA ALA A 217 11.74 -10.03 -5.37
C ALA A 217 10.52 -10.89 -5.70
N VAL A 218 9.32 -10.33 -5.60
CA VAL A 218 8.06 -11.00 -5.90
C VAL A 218 7.24 -10.11 -6.82
N VAL A 219 6.69 -10.71 -7.87
CA VAL A 219 5.73 -10.08 -8.76
C VAL A 219 4.33 -10.51 -8.36
N ILE A 220 3.48 -9.51 -8.12
CA ILE A 220 2.11 -9.70 -7.67
C ILE A 220 1.21 -9.10 -8.75
N GLU A 221 0.42 -9.93 -9.42
CA GLU A 221 -0.59 -9.43 -10.33
C GLU A 221 -1.72 -8.81 -9.53
N SER A 222 -2.20 -7.67 -10.01
CA SER A 222 -3.40 -7.03 -9.47
C SER A 222 -4.19 -6.40 -10.59
N PRO A 223 -5.54 -6.41 -10.52
CA PRO A 223 -6.36 -5.70 -11.49
C PRO A 223 -5.99 -4.21 -11.51
N SER A 224 -6.29 -3.56 -12.64
CA SER A 224 -6.03 -2.14 -12.85
C SER A 224 -6.49 -1.30 -11.66
N LEU A 225 -5.68 -0.32 -11.26
CA LEU A 225 -6.01 0.61 -10.18
C LEU A 225 -7.40 1.21 -10.40
N GLN A 226 -8.34 0.88 -9.51
CA GLN A 226 -9.68 1.45 -9.53
C GLN A 226 -9.62 2.89 -9.01
N VAL A 227 -10.54 3.73 -9.50
CA VAL A 227 -10.75 5.08 -8.95
C VAL A 227 -10.99 4.94 -7.44
N PRO A 228 -10.13 5.52 -6.59
CA PRO A 228 -10.23 5.34 -5.16
C PRO A 228 -11.50 6.03 -4.65
N SER A 229 -12.41 5.27 -4.05
CA SER A 229 -13.49 5.87 -3.27
C SER A 229 -12.94 6.75 -2.15
N CYS A 230 -13.66 7.79 -1.74
CA CYS A 230 -13.30 8.51 -0.53
C CYS A 230 -13.21 7.61 0.71
N CYS A 231 -12.49 8.09 1.73
CA CYS A 231 -12.38 7.39 3.01
C CYS A 231 -12.42 8.31 4.22
N ARG A 232 -12.52 7.67 5.37
CA ARG A 232 -12.39 8.28 6.70
C ARG A 232 -11.07 7.85 7.30
N VAL A 233 -10.46 8.71 8.10
CA VAL A 233 -9.24 8.41 8.86
C VAL A 233 -9.42 8.80 10.32
N VAL A 234 -8.59 8.25 11.20
CA VAL A 234 -8.55 8.61 12.62
C VAL A 234 -7.13 8.98 13.02
N THR A 235 -6.97 9.77 14.07
CA THR A 235 -5.67 9.98 14.70
C THR A 235 -5.27 8.71 15.43
N SER A 236 -4.09 8.16 15.11
CA SER A 236 -3.62 6.90 15.69
C SER A 236 -3.10 7.11 17.11
N SER A 237 -3.46 6.22 18.05
CA SER A 237 -2.82 6.18 19.38
C SER A 237 -1.54 5.33 19.40
N ILE A 238 -1.31 4.52 18.35
CA ILE A 238 -0.07 3.80 18.15
C ILE A 238 1.03 4.82 17.82
N PRO A 239 2.18 4.82 18.53
CA PRO A 239 3.24 5.77 18.25
C PRO A 239 3.90 5.48 16.90
N ILE A 240 4.24 6.55 16.18
CA ILE A 240 5.10 6.45 15.00
C ILE A 240 6.49 5.95 15.41
N LYS A 241 7.20 5.33 14.46
CA LYS A 241 8.62 5.01 14.60
C LYS A 241 9.42 6.30 14.82
N SER A 242 10.51 6.23 15.58
CA SER A 242 11.41 7.39 15.67
C SER A 242 11.91 7.79 14.27
N PRO A 243 12.27 9.07 14.04
CA PRO A 243 12.61 9.57 12.71
C PRO A 243 13.63 8.73 11.95
N GLN A 244 14.66 8.21 12.65
CA GLN A 244 15.69 7.34 12.07
C GLN A 244 15.10 6.08 11.38
N PHE A 245 14.08 5.47 11.99
CA PHE A 245 13.42 4.28 11.46
C PHE A 245 12.24 4.63 10.54
N ALA A 246 11.60 5.79 10.72
CA ALA A 246 10.47 6.24 9.91
C ALA A 246 10.89 6.59 8.48
N VAL A 247 12.03 7.27 8.30
CA VAL A 247 12.54 7.64 6.96
C VAL A 247 13.11 6.44 6.18
N MET A 248 13.29 5.29 6.84
CA MET A 248 13.81 4.06 6.26
C MET A 248 12.68 3.09 5.94
N LYS A 249 12.62 2.60 4.70
CA LYS A 249 11.62 1.60 4.30
C LYS A 249 12.05 0.19 4.73
N SER A 250 11.95 -0.07 6.03
CA SER A 250 12.33 -1.34 6.67
C SER A 250 11.17 -2.33 6.79
N VAL A 251 11.46 -3.60 7.08
CA VAL A 251 10.41 -4.61 7.36
C VAL A 251 9.82 -4.53 8.77
N ASN A 252 10.27 -3.59 9.61
CA ASN A 252 9.74 -3.38 10.96
C ASN A 252 8.36 -2.70 10.90
N TYR A 253 7.35 -3.46 10.49
CA TYR A 253 6.02 -2.97 10.14
C TYR A 253 4.94 -3.22 11.21
N LEU A 254 5.32 -3.72 12.39
CA LEU A 254 4.36 -3.91 13.48
C LEU A 254 3.61 -2.61 13.84
N PRO A 255 4.26 -1.44 14.00
CA PRO A 255 3.53 -0.18 14.22
C PRO A 255 2.55 0.12 13.08
N ASN A 256 2.98 -0.05 11.82
CA ASN A 256 2.14 0.16 10.64
C ASN A 256 0.90 -0.75 10.65
N ALA A 257 1.08 -2.03 10.99
CA ALA A 257 0.00 -3.00 11.10
C ALA A 257 -0.99 -2.63 12.21
N LEU A 258 -0.50 -2.28 13.40
CA LEU A 258 -1.34 -1.88 14.52
C LEU A 258 -2.13 -0.59 14.23
N THR A 259 -1.52 0.39 13.56
CA THR A 259 -2.22 1.61 13.12
C THR A 259 -3.30 1.34 12.08
N LYS A 260 -3.07 0.36 11.19
CA LYS A 260 -4.09 -0.07 10.23
C LYS A 260 -5.27 -0.74 10.96
N VAL A 261 -4.98 -1.66 11.88
CA VAL A 261 -5.99 -2.34 12.71
C VAL A 261 -6.79 -1.33 13.52
N GLU A 262 -6.14 -0.39 14.21
CA GLU A 262 -6.81 0.64 14.98
C GLU A 262 -7.75 1.49 14.10
N GLY A 263 -7.32 1.84 12.88
CA GLY A 263 -8.17 2.54 11.94
C GLY A 263 -9.44 1.75 11.61
N GLU A 264 -9.29 0.46 11.29
CA GLU A 264 -10.40 -0.43 10.95
C GLU A 264 -11.38 -0.64 12.10
N GLU A 265 -10.87 -0.85 13.32
CA GLU A 265 -11.67 -0.99 14.54
C GLU A 265 -12.50 0.27 14.85
N ASN A 266 -12.02 1.45 14.43
CA ASN A 266 -12.74 2.72 14.54
C ASN A 266 -13.58 3.08 13.30
N GLY A 267 -13.79 2.12 12.39
CA GLY A 267 -14.61 2.31 11.18
C GLY A 267 -13.98 3.27 10.15
N ALA A 268 -12.66 3.43 10.20
CA ALA A 268 -11.87 4.24 9.28
C ALA A 268 -10.98 3.35 8.38
N PHE A 269 -10.41 3.96 7.35
CA PHE A 269 -9.53 3.27 6.41
C PHE A 269 -8.14 3.00 7.01
N THR A 270 -7.61 3.93 7.80
CA THR A 270 -6.35 3.79 8.54
C THR A 270 -6.25 4.87 9.62
N GLY A 271 -5.29 4.73 10.53
CA GLY A 271 -4.85 5.80 11.41
C GLY A 271 -3.81 6.73 10.76
N ILE A 272 -3.81 7.99 11.19
CA ILE A 272 -2.83 9.03 10.87
C ILE A 272 -1.93 9.21 12.09
N TRP A 273 -0.62 9.08 11.89
CA TRP A 273 0.35 9.36 12.92
C TRP A 273 0.60 10.85 13.09
N LEU A 274 0.98 11.19 14.32
CA LEU A 274 1.63 12.45 14.66
C LEU A 274 3.10 12.17 14.99
N ASP A 275 3.96 13.14 14.74
CA ASP A 275 5.34 13.09 15.19
C ASP A 275 5.46 13.38 16.70
N ASP A 276 6.69 13.32 17.21
CA ASP A 276 7.02 13.58 18.61
C ASP A 276 6.75 15.02 19.07
N GLU A 277 6.57 15.95 18.14
CA GLU A 277 6.22 17.35 18.39
C GLU A 277 4.70 17.60 18.24
N GLY A 278 3.92 16.58 17.89
CA GLY A 278 2.47 16.67 17.69
C GLY A 278 2.05 17.18 16.31
N PHE A 279 2.97 17.33 15.36
CA PHE A 279 2.64 17.64 13.96
C PHE A 279 2.18 16.40 13.21
N VAL A 280 1.41 16.61 12.15
CA VAL A 280 0.96 15.53 11.29
C VAL A 280 2.15 14.86 10.61
N ALA A 281 2.23 13.53 10.71
CA ALA A 281 3.25 12.72 10.07
C ALA A 281 2.71 12.03 8.80
N GLU A 282 2.39 10.74 8.87
CA GLU A 282 1.88 9.95 7.75
C GLU A 282 0.87 8.89 8.20
N GLY A 283 0.19 8.22 7.26
CA GLY A 283 -0.66 7.06 7.57
C GLY A 283 0.16 5.77 7.66
N SER A 284 -0.51 4.65 7.93
CA SER A 284 0.14 3.35 8.13
C SER A 284 1.04 2.88 6.98
N ASN A 285 0.85 3.32 5.74
CA ASN A 285 1.73 3.00 4.61
C ASN A 285 1.62 4.03 3.46
N MET A 286 1.17 5.25 3.77
CA MET A 286 0.83 6.30 2.82
C MET A 286 1.18 7.66 3.41
N ASN A 287 1.69 8.58 2.60
CA ASN A 287 1.83 9.98 3.01
C ASN A 287 0.45 10.66 3.03
N VAL A 288 0.38 11.83 3.66
CA VAL A 288 -0.83 12.67 3.70
C VAL A 288 -0.58 13.99 2.97
N GLY A 289 -1.62 14.50 2.31
CA GLY A 289 -1.62 15.82 1.68
C GLY A 289 -2.89 16.59 1.99
N PHE A 290 -2.79 17.91 1.99
CA PHE A 290 -3.87 18.84 2.34
C PHE A 290 -3.97 19.97 1.32
N VAL A 291 -5.18 20.39 0.97
CA VAL A 291 -5.41 21.61 0.19
C VAL A 291 -6.02 22.66 1.09
N THR A 292 -5.34 23.80 1.23
CA THR A 292 -5.85 24.89 2.08
C THR A 292 -6.88 25.76 1.35
N LYS A 293 -7.58 26.60 2.12
CA LYS A 293 -8.50 27.64 1.60
C LYS A 293 -7.84 28.62 0.63
N ASN A 294 -6.53 28.81 0.76
CA ASN A 294 -5.73 29.65 -0.15
C ASN A 294 -5.25 28.87 -1.38
N LYS A 295 -5.81 27.69 -1.64
CA LYS A 295 -5.45 26.76 -2.72
C LYS A 295 -3.99 26.32 -2.70
N GLU A 296 -3.42 26.14 -1.52
CA GLU A 296 -2.05 25.63 -1.37
C GLU A 296 -2.10 24.12 -1.15
N LEU A 297 -1.28 23.36 -1.88
CA LEU A 297 -1.06 21.94 -1.58
C LEU A 297 0.06 21.81 -0.53
N LEU A 298 -0.27 21.29 0.64
CA LEU A 298 0.64 21.06 1.75
C LEU A 298 0.88 19.56 1.95
N MET A 299 2.13 19.20 2.20
CA MET A 299 2.49 17.89 2.77
C MET A 299 3.45 18.07 3.95
N PRO A 300 3.40 17.19 4.97
CA PRO A 300 4.43 17.11 5.98
C PRO A 300 5.84 16.96 5.38
N ARG A 301 6.87 17.35 6.16
CA ARG A 301 8.27 17.20 5.74
C ARG A 301 8.69 15.73 5.77
N PHE A 302 9.58 15.36 4.85
CA PHE A 302 10.09 13.99 4.70
C PHE A 302 11.32 13.67 5.59
N ASP A 303 11.56 14.47 6.63
CA ASP A 303 12.64 14.28 7.61
C ASP A 303 12.24 13.38 8.79
N LYS A 304 10.93 13.22 9.03
CA LYS A 304 10.38 12.34 10.08
C LYS A 304 9.43 11.25 9.58
N ILE A 305 9.23 11.17 8.27
CA ILE A 305 8.33 10.21 7.62
C ILE A 305 8.99 9.62 6.38
N LEU A 306 8.40 8.58 5.82
CA LEU A 306 8.92 8.01 4.58
C LEU A 306 8.86 9.04 3.44
N SER A 307 9.99 9.27 2.77
CA SER A 307 10.05 10.01 1.50
C SER A 307 9.41 9.20 0.38
N GLY A 308 8.07 9.20 0.31
CA GLY A 308 7.27 8.47 -0.66
C GLY A 308 7.56 8.86 -2.11
N CYS A 309 7.94 7.92 -2.99
CA CYS A 309 8.12 8.20 -4.42
C CYS A 309 6.84 8.79 -5.02
N THR A 310 5.70 8.13 -4.80
CA THR A 310 4.38 8.63 -5.23
C THR A 310 4.07 10.02 -4.69
N ALA A 311 4.36 10.31 -3.43
CA ALA A 311 4.15 11.65 -2.85
C ALA A 311 5.04 12.71 -3.51
N ARG A 312 6.34 12.42 -3.71
CA ARG A 312 7.26 13.31 -4.43
C ARG A 312 6.82 13.55 -5.87
N ARG A 313 6.32 12.51 -6.53
CA ARG A 313 5.83 12.59 -7.90
C ARG A 313 4.55 13.42 -7.98
N VAL A 314 3.62 13.23 -7.05
CA VAL A 314 2.43 14.08 -6.90
C VAL A 314 2.81 15.55 -6.69
N LEU A 315 3.78 15.86 -5.82
CA LEU A 315 4.25 17.24 -5.64
C LEU A 315 4.80 17.83 -6.95
N THR A 316 5.54 17.02 -7.73
CA THR A 316 6.08 17.44 -9.04
C THR A 316 4.95 17.69 -10.04
N LEU A 317 3.96 16.79 -10.12
CA LEU A 317 2.83 16.91 -11.03
C LEU A 317 1.88 18.06 -10.62
N ALA A 318 1.78 18.36 -9.33
CA ALA A 318 0.96 19.45 -8.81
C ALA A 318 1.41 20.84 -9.31
N GLU A 319 2.66 21.00 -9.73
CA GLU A 319 3.14 22.24 -10.37
C GLU A 319 2.37 22.56 -11.66
N HIS A 320 1.85 21.54 -12.37
CA HIS A 320 0.94 21.79 -13.49
C HIS A 320 -0.37 22.44 -13.03
N LEU A 321 -0.90 22.08 -11.86
CA LEU A 321 -2.09 22.71 -11.31
C LEU A 321 -1.82 24.14 -10.84
N VAL A 322 -0.61 24.43 -10.38
CA VAL A 322 -0.16 25.80 -10.08
C VAL A 322 -0.11 26.64 -11.35
N ALA A 323 0.53 26.14 -12.41
CA ALA A 323 0.63 26.84 -13.69
C ALA A 323 -0.74 27.16 -14.33
N HIS A 324 -1.76 26.35 -14.07
CA HIS A 324 -3.13 26.57 -14.55
C HIS A 324 -4.03 27.31 -13.55
N GLY A 325 -3.48 27.85 -12.46
CA GLY A 325 -4.22 28.63 -11.46
C GLY A 325 -5.23 27.83 -10.64
N LYS A 326 -5.16 26.50 -10.66
CA LYS A 326 -5.97 25.61 -9.81
C LYS A 326 -5.42 25.53 -8.39
N LEU A 327 -4.09 25.57 -8.26
CA LEU A 327 -3.37 25.75 -7.00
C LEU A 327 -2.61 27.09 -7.03
N SER A 328 -2.32 27.65 -5.86
CA SER A 328 -1.48 28.83 -5.70
C SER A 328 0.00 28.48 -5.53
N ARG A 329 0.30 27.38 -4.84
CA ARG A 329 1.65 26.81 -4.65
C ARG A 329 1.61 25.39 -4.06
N VAL A 330 2.75 24.72 -4.13
CA VAL A 330 3.03 23.44 -3.49
C VAL A 330 4.09 23.65 -2.39
N ILE A 331 3.87 23.12 -1.19
CA ILE A 331 4.74 23.34 -0.03
C ILE A 331 4.90 22.06 0.79
N SER A 332 6.13 21.80 1.23
CA SER A 332 6.41 20.81 2.27
C SER A 332 6.85 21.51 3.56
N ARG A 333 6.07 21.36 4.63
CA ARG A 333 6.35 21.94 5.96
C ARG A 333 5.58 21.17 7.05
N ASN A 334 5.88 21.46 8.30
CA ASN A 334 5.06 20.95 9.41
C ASN A 334 3.63 21.47 9.26
N VAL A 335 2.67 20.58 9.49
CA VAL A 335 1.23 20.83 9.47
C VAL A 335 0.70 20.46 10.84
N SER A 336 -0.03 21.35 11.51
CA SER A 336 -0.68 20.99 12.78
C SER A 336 -1.95 20.18 12.52
N VAL A 337 -2.41 19.43 13.52
CA VAL A 337 -3.66 18.65 13.40
C VAL A 337 -4.85 19.57 13.12
N GLU A 338 -4.89 20.73 13.78
CA GLU A 338 -5.95 21.74 13.60
C GLU A 338 -5.93 22.28 12.17
N GLU A 339 -4.75 22.60 11.62
CA GLU A 339 -4.62 23.06 10.24
C GLU A 339 -5.07 21.99 9.24
N GLY A 340 -4.62 20.75 9.42
CA GLY A 340 -5.01 19.63 8.56
C GLY A 340 -6.52 19.36 8.59
N LYS A 341 -7.15 19.45 9.77
CA LYS A 341 -8.61 19.30 9.93
C LYS A 341 -9.42 20.47 9.37
N MET A 342 -8.80 21.64 9.19
CA MET A 342 -9.43 22.83 8.61
C MET A 342 -9.20 22.99 7.10
N ALA A 343 -8.51 22.03 6.48
CA ALA A 343 -8.26 21.99 5.04
C ALA A 343 -9.56 21.85 4.23
N ASP A 344 -9.55 22.37 3.00
CA ASP A 344 -10.65 22.19 2.04
C ASP A 344 -10.63 20.78 1.43
N GLU A 345 -9.45 20.17 1.31
CA GLU A 345 -9.29 18.77 0.90
C GLU A 345 -8.19 18.08 1.72
N MET A 346 -8.34 16.79 1.96
CA MET A 346 -7.30 15.91 2.51
C MET A 346 -7.21 14.65 1.64
N MET A 347 -6.01 14.09 1.51
CA MET A 347 -5.79 12.88 0.72
C MET A 347 -4.68 12.00 1.30
N LEU A 348 -4.80 10.69 1.07
CA LEU A 348 -3.74 9.70 1.29
C LEU A 348 -3.00 9.46 -0.03
N ILE A 349 -1.69 9.33 0.03
CA ILE A 349 -0.84 9.18 -1.15
C ILE A 349 0.12 8.02 -1.01
N GLY A 350 0.07 7.06 -1.95
CA GLY A 350 0.94 5.89 -1.91
C GLY A 350 0.81 4.99 -3.13
N SER A 351 1.83 4.19 -3.43
CA SER A 351 1.94 3.45 -4.70
C SER A 351 0.81 2.44 -4.96
N GLY A 352 0.12 1.96 -3.91
CA GLY A 352 -1.01 1.04 -4.04
C GLY A 352 -2.38 1.71 -4.18
N ILE A 353 -2.49 3.01 -3.93
CA ILE A 353 -3.75 3.77 -3.97
C ILE A 353 -3.68 5.07 -4.81
N LEU A 354 -2.49 5.44 -5.24
CA LEU A 354 -2.13 6.71 -5.86
C LEU A 354 -2.52 7.90 -4.98
N VAL A 355 -3.70 8.47 -5.20
CA VAL A 355 -4.27 9.58 -4.43
C VAL A 355 -5.68 9.18 -4.03
N LYS A 356 -5.93 9.04 -2.72
CA LYS A 356 -7.24 8.66 -2.18
C LYS A 356 -7.82 9.80 -1.34
N PRO A 357 -8.97 10.38 -1.73
CA PRO A 357 -9.59 11.46 -0.97
C PRO A 357 -10.00 11.02 0.45
N VAL A 358 -9.81 11.92 1.42
CA VAL A 358 -10.24 11.77 2.81
C VAL A 358 -11.31 12.82 3.09
N VAL A 359 -12.51 12.37 3.45
CA VAL A 359 -13.67 13.24 3.68
C VAL A 359 -13.96 13.50 5.16
N GLN A 360 -13.33 12.73 6.05
CA GLN A 360 -13.47 12.88 7.49
C GLN A 360 -12.20 12.43 8.21
N TRP A 361 -11.76 13.23 9.18
CA TRP A 361 -10.70 12.88 10.11
C TRP A 361 -11.22 13.01 11.55
N ASP A 362 -11.25 11.88 12.28
CA ASP A 362 -11.87 11.76 13.60
C ASP A 362 -13.36 12.15 13.53
N ASP A 363 -13.78 13.14 14.32
CA ASP A 363 -15.11 13.72 14.35
C ASP A 363 -15.29 14.89 13.36
N LYS A 364 -14.24 15.29 12.63
CA LYS A 364 -14.28 16.46 11.74
C LYS A 364 -14.44 16.07 10.28
N ILE A 365 -15.47 16.62 9.65
CA ILE A 365 -15.66 16.59 8.20
C ILE A 365 -14.62 17.50 7.57
N ILE A 366 -13.93 17.00 6.55
CA ILE A 366 -12.96 17.76 5.76
C ILE A 366 -13.70 18.45 4.61
N GLY A 367 -13.47 19.76 4.43
CA GLY A 367 -14.12 20.56 3.40
C GLY A 367 -15.64 20.40 3.38
N SER A 368 -16.18 19.94 2.25
CA SER A 368 -17.60 19.67 2.04
C SER A 368 -18.06 18.26 2.46
N GLY A 369 -17.14 17.41 2.91
CA GLY A 369 -17.39 15.98 3.14
C GLY A 369 -17.58 15.16 1.85
N GLN A 370 -17.18 15.71 0.71
CA GLN A 370 -17.19 15.04 -0.60
C GLN A 370 -15.78 14.99 -1.18
N GLU A 371 -15.58 14.18 -2.22
CA GLU A 371 -14.33 14.11 -2.97
C GLU A 371 -13.99 15.48 -3.57
N GLY A 372 -12.76 15.94 -3.31
CA GLY A 372 -12.30 17.25 -3.72
C GLY A 372 -11.75 17.27 -5.15
N PRO A 373 -11.92 18.38 -5.89
CA PRO A 373 -11.48 18.47 -7.29
C PRO A 373 -9.96 18.43 -7.45
N ILE A 374 -9.17 18.87 -6.47
CA ILE A 374 -7.71 18.81 -6.56
C ILE A 374 -7.22 17.38 -6.34
N ALA A 375 -7.75 16.66 -5.35
CA ALA A 375 -7.41 15.26 -5.13
C ALA A 375 -7.70 14.40 -6.38
N GLN A 376 -8.85 14.61 -7.02
CA GLN A 376 -9.18 13.94 -8.29
C GLN A 376 -8.22 14.35 -9.41
N ALA A 377 -7.93 15.64 -9.57
CA ALA A 377 -6.99 16.09 -10.60
C ALA A 377 -5.58 15.52 -10.41
N LEU A 378 -5.11 15.38 -9.16
CA LEU A 378 -3.83 14.77 -8.85
C LEU A 378 -3.83 13.25 -9.11
N TYR A 379 -4.93 12.56 -8.80
CA TYR A 379 -5.13 11.16 -9.16
C TYR A 379 -5.04 10.97 -10.68
N ASP A 380 -5.76 11.77 -11.45
CA ASP A 380 -5.77 11.69 -12.91
C ASP A 380 -4.38 11.97 -13.50
N LEU A 381 -3.68 12.98 -12.97
CA LEU A 381 -2.32 13.32 -13.41
C LEU A 381 -1.32 12.19 -13.18
N ILE A 382 -1.32 11.57 -11.98
CA ILE A 382 -0.37 10.49 -11.71
C ILE A 382 -0.74 9.20 -12.45
N LEU A 383 -2.04 8.92 -12.61
CA LEU A 383 -2.48 7.79 -13.43
C LEU A 383 -2.06 7.95 -14.89
N GLU A 384 -2.22 9.14 -15.46
CA GLU A 384 -1.76 9.45 -16.81
C GLU A 384 -0.23 9.36 -16.90
N ASP A 385 0.49 9.89 -15.91
CA ASP A 385 1.96 9.79 -15.87
C ASP A 385 2.46 8.34 -15.80
N MET A 386 1.72 7.43 -15.15
CA MET A 386 2.03 6.00 -15.16
C MET A 386 1.78 5.33 -16.52
N ARG A 387 0.81 5.81 -17.30
CA ARG A 387 0.42 5.25 -18.61
C ARG A 387 1.19 5.83 -19.79
N SER A 388 1.54 7.11 -19.72
CA SER A 388 2.10 7.87 -20.85
C SER A 388 3.27 8.77 -20.47
N GLY A 389 3.71 8.74 -19.21
CA GLY A 389 4.86 9.52 -18.73
C GLY A 389 6.16 9.21 -19.48
N PRO A 390 7.17 10.08 -19.34
CA PRO A 390 8.43 9.96 -20.07
C PRO A 390 9.25 8.73 -19.62
N PRO A 391 10.24 8.30 -20.41
CA PRO A 391 11.13 7.18 -20.06
C PRO A 391 11.88 7.34 -18.73
N SER A 392 12.01 8.57 -18.22
CA SER A 392 12.64 8.84 -16.91
C SER A 392 11.82 8.33 -15.71
N VAL A 393 10.54 8.02 -15.90
CA VAL A 393 9.64 7.48 -14.86
C VAL A 393 9.01 6.15 -15.27
N ARG A 394 9.26 5.66 -16.48
CA ARG A 394 8.70 4.40 -16.99
C ARG A 394 9.79 3.58 -17.67
N ILE A 395 10.03 2.38 -17.15
CA ILE A 395 10.98 1.43 -17.73
C ILE A 395 10.18 0.32 -18.43
N PRO A 396 10.31 0.16 -19.76
CA PRO A 396 9.66 -0.92 -20.47
C PRO A 396 10.24 -2.27 -20.06
N ILE A 397 9.38 -3.28 -19.92
CA ILE A 397 9.79 -4.65 -19.62
C ILE A 397 9.92 -5.43 -20.93
N PRO A 398 11.06 -6.12 -21.17
CA PRO A 398 11.22 -7.00 -22.31
C PRO A 398 10.58 -8.36 -21.99
N TYR A 399 9.28 -8.50 -22.23
CA TYR A 399 8.55 -9.78 -22.06
C TYR A 399 9.03 -10.85 -23.04
#